data_AF-A0A4Q3ASG1-F1
#
_entry.id   AF-A0A4Q3ASG1-F1
#
_cell.length_a   1.000
_cell.length_b   1.000
_cell.length_c   1.000
_cell.angle_alpha   90.00
_cell.angle_beta   90.00
_cell.angle_gamma   90.00
#
_symmetry.space_group_name_H-M   'P 1'
#
loop_
_entity.id
_entity.type
_entity.pdbx_description
1 polymer ?
#
loop_
_entity_poly.entity_id
_entity_poly.type
_entity_poly.pdbx_seq_one_letter_code
_entity_poly.pdbx_strand_id
1 'polypeptide(L)'
;YDQVRDRDGKMVPAFIQKDYSFLEDTGIVFSVPVHSATIKVKAFLLRPETFGSAPLFLLSTDLEENDEVSKSITHRLYDPNEATRIAQSIILGIGGGMLLDALNINPDFYHMNEGHAVPLNFYLYSKYKNLEEIKKRVVFTTHTPELAGNEEHDYKLLKEMSFFYHLQDHEVKYILGLEGDKFNYTLAALKFSGKANGVSKLHGEVARDMWGSYSGICEIISITNAQNHNYWQDAVLEEKIKSKGAAGIQQRKKEMKKQLFKEVANQTGKLFDENILTIVWARRFAAYKRADLLMYDWERFLKLMSNTKMPVQVIWAGKPYPEDTKANEIFNNIITKTKAIA
;
A
#
# COMPACT_ATOMS: atom_id res chain seq x y z
N TYR A 1 -8.65 5.96 6.93
CA TYR A 1 -9.94 5.80 7.62
C TYR A 1 -9.83 4.66 8.63
N ASP A 2 -10.57 4.75 9.72
CA ASP A 2 -10.86 3.66 10.63
C ASP A 2 -12.17 3.01 10.21
N GLN A 3 -12.24 1.69 10.33
CA GLN A 3 -13.45 0.94 10.00
C GLN A 3 -14.33 0.94 11.24
N VAL A 4 -15.51 1.54 11.14
CA VAL A 4 -16.56 1.46 12.15
C VAL A 4 -17.75 0.69 11.60
N ARG A 5 -18.72 0.36 12.46
CA ARG A 5 -19.94 -0.34 12.10
C ARG A 5 -21.16 0.52 12.39
N ASP A 6 -22.14 0.52 11.49
CA ASP A 6 -23.45 1.11 11.77
C ASP A 6 -24.31 0.21 12.67
N ARG A 7 -25.56 0.62 12.92
CA ARG A 7 -26.53 -0.13 13.74
C ARG A 7 -26.84 -1.52 13.17
N ASP A 8 -26.68 -1.70 11.86
CA ASP A 8 -26.88 -2.97 11.16
C ASP A 8 -25.58 -3.78 11.04
N GLY A 9 -24.48 -3.33 11.65
CA GLY A 9 -23.17 -3.99 11.59
C GLY A 9 -22.46 -3.84 10.24
N LYS A 10 -22.97 -2.99 9.33
CA LYS A 10 -22.37 -2.73 8.01
C LYS A 10 -21.18 -1.80 8.15
N MET A 11 -20.30 -1.85 7.17
CA MET A 11 -19.07 -1.04 7.16
C MET A 11 -19.39 0.45 6.98
N VAL A 12 -18.82 1.29 7.86
CA VAL A 12 -18.79 2.75 7.70
C VAL A 12 -17.36 3.26 7.89
N PRO A 13 -16.84 4.12 6.99
CA PRO A 13 -15.54 4.74 7.18
C PRO A 13 -15.63 5.91 8.17
N ALA A 14 -14.71 5.94 9.14
CA ALA A 14 -14.47 7.11 9.99
C ALA A 14 -13.11 7.72 9.64
N PHE A 15 -13.02 9.03 9.47
CA PHE A 15 -11.76 9.73 9.23
C PHE A 15 -11.36 10.44 10.52
N ILE A 16 -10.53 9.75 11.31
CA ILE A 16 -10.08 10.22 12.61
C ILE A 16 -8.65 10.72 12.45
N GLN A 17 -8.41 11.97 12.88
CA GLN A 17 -7.06 12.51 12.98
C GLN A 17 -6.29 11.75 14.07
N LYS A 18 -5.06 11.36 13.75
CA LYS A 18 -4.20 10.60 14.66
C LYS A 18 -2.95 11.41 14.93
N ASP A 19 -2.77 11.78 16.17
CA ASP A 19 -1.55 12.45 16.63
C ASP A 19 -0.60 11.41 17.21
N TYR A 20 0.50 11.18 16.50
CA TYR A 20 1.51 10.22 16.91
C TYR A 20 2.61 10.95 17.68
N SER A 21 2.57 10.86 19.01
CA SER A 21 3.53 11.53 19.91
C SER A 21 4.98 11.07 19.75
N PHE A 22 5.21 9.95 19.05
CA PHE A 22 6.54 9.42 18.75
C PHE A 22 7.13 9.96 17.44
N LEU A 23 6.40 10.77 16.67
CA LEU A 23 6.94 11.48 15.51
C LEU A 23 7.60 12.78 15.96
N GLU A 24 8.82 13.01 15.50
CA GLU A 24 9.57 14.23 15.81
C GLU A 24 9.42 15.24 14.68
N ASP A 25 9.08 16.48 15.02
CA ASP A 25 9.17 17.59 14.07
C ASP A 25 10.65 17.90 13.81
N THR A 26 11.07 17.81 12.56
CA THR A 26 12.46 18.10 12.18
C THR A 26 12.78 19.59 12.14
N GLY A 27 11.75 20.45 12.15
CA GLY A 27 11.86 21.88 11.88
C GLY A 27 12.11 22.22 10.41
N ILE A 28 12.28 21.22 9.53
CA ILE A 28 12.54 21.43 8.10
C ILE A 28 11.22 21.70 7.40
N VAL A 29 11.13 22.89 6.80
CA VAL A 29 10.03 23.30 5.93
C VAL A 29 10.59 23.77 4.59
N PHE A 30 10.05 23.24 3.50
CA PHE A 30 10.44 23.61 2.13
C PHE A 30 9.19 23.82 1.26
N SER A 31 9.40 24.31 0.04
CA SER A 31 8.32 24.68 -0.88
C SER A 31 8.34 23.80 -2.12
N VAL A 32 7.21 23.16 -2.44
CA VAL A 32 7.04 22.32 -3.64
C VAL A 32 6.01 22.97 -4.57
N PRO A 33 6.34 23.22 -5.85
CA PRO A 33 5.37 23.71 -6.82
C PRO A 33 4.36 22.60 -7.18
N VAL A 34 3.08 22.90 -7.04
CA VAL A 34 1.97 22.03 -7.46
C VAL A 34 0.93 22.90 -8.14
N HIS A 35 0.68 22.64 -9.42
CA HIS A 35 -0.14 23.52 -10.26
C HIS A 35 0.35 24.99 -10.18
N SER A 36 -0.55 25.93 -9.88
CA SER A 36 -0.28 27.35 -9.70
C SER A 36 0.12 27.73 -8.27
N ALA A 37 0.15 26.76 -7.34
CA ALA A 37 0.43 26.99 -5.93
C ALA A 37 1.86 26.58 -5.57
N THR A 38 2.41 27.25 -4.56
CA THR A 38 3.68 26.86 -3.92
C THR A 38 3.36 26.32 -2.54
N ILE A 39 3.37 25.00 -2.40
CA ILE A 39 2.91 24.31 -1.20
C ILE A 39 4.05 24.21 -0.20
N LYS A 40 3.82 24.65 1.04
CA LYS A 40 4.75 24.41 2.16
C LYS A 40 4.65 22.96 2.62
N VAL A 41 5.79 22.30 2.76
CA VAL A 41 5.88 20.90 3.17
C VAL A 41 6.78 20.82 4.38
N LYS A 42 6.29 20.20 5.45
CA LYS A 42 7.05 19.89 6.67
C LYS A 42 7.49 18.43 6.66
N ALA A 43 8.69 18.16 7.16
CA ALA A 43 9.16 16.80 7.39
C ALA A 43 9.08 16.43 8.89
N PHE A 44 8.51 15.27 9.16
CA PHE A 44 8.58 14.59 10.45
C PHE A 44 9.53 13.40 10.36
N LEU A 45 10.21 13.08 11.47
CA LEU A 45 11.10 11.94 11.60
C LEU A 45 10.52 10.93 12.57
N LEU A 46 10.38 9.69 12.11
CA LEU A 46 10.26 8.52 12.96
C LEU A 46 11.67 7.93 13.18
N ARG A 47 12.15 7.99 14.42
CA ARG A 47 13.48 7.49 14.77
C ARG A 47 13.58 5.97 14.64
N PRO A 48 14.73 5.44 14.18
CA PRO A 48 15.00 4.00 14.09
C PRO A 48 14.67 3.21 15.37
N GLU A 49 14.99 3.78 16.52
CA GLU A 49 14.90 3.12 17.82
C GLU A 49 13.45 2.92 18.28
N THR A 50 12.50 3.66 17.71
CA THR A 50 11.07 3.61 18.11
C THR A 50 10.49 2.21 17.89
N PHE A 51 10.79 1.60 16.74
CA PHE A 51 10.27 0.28 16.36
C PHE A 51 11.36 -0.67 15.81
N GLY A 52 12.64 -0.30 15.92
CA GLY A 52 13.75 -1.11 15.39
C GLY A 52 13.76 -1.17 13.86
N SER A 53 13.56 -0.03 13.20
CA SER A 53 13.49 0.10 11.73
C SER A 53 14.55 1.04 11.18
N ALA A 54 14.62 1.20 9.86
CA ALA A 54 15.32 2.33 9.25
C ALA A 54 14.65 3.66 9.65
N PRO A 55 15.37 4.80 9.61
CA PRO A 55 14.75 6.10 9.82
C PRO A 55 13.69 6.35 8.75
N LEU A 56 12.54 6.87 9.16
CA LEU A 56 11.43 7.17 8.24
C LEU A 56 11.08 8.65 8.31
N PHE A 57 11.20 9.32 7.17
CA PHE A 57 10.71 10.68 7.00
C PHE A 57 9.29 10.66 6.47
N LEU A 58 8.41 11.43 7.09
CA LEU A 58 7.00 11.60 6.71
C LEU A 58 6.77 13.06 6.34
N LEU A 59 6.24 13.31 5.14
CA LEU A 59 5.97 14.65 4.63
C LEU A 59 4.52 15.03 4.91
N SER A 60 4.29 16.25 5.41
CA SER A 60 2.97 16.81 5.63
C SER A 60 2.81 18.14 4.90
N THR A 61 1.63 18.34 4.32
CA THR A 61 1.17 19.63 3.78
C THR A 61 0.17 20.32 4.71
N ASP A 62 -0.21 19.67 5.83
CA ASP A 62 -1.10 20.24 6.83
C ASP A 62 -0.37 21.28 7.71
N LEU A 63 -0.23 22.48 7.14
CA LEU A 63 0.43 23.65 7.73
C LEU A 63 -0.50 24.86 7.59
N GLU A 64 -0.50 25.74 8.59
CA GLU A 64 -1.36 26.95 8.61
C GLU A 64 -1.11 27.88 7.42
N GLU A 65 0.13 27.89 6.90
CA GLU A 65 0.55 28.70 5.75
C GLU A 65 -0.04 28.24 4.41
N ASN A 66 -0.53 27.00 4.34
CA ASN A 66 -1.17 26.45 3.16
C ASN A 66 -2.67 26.73 3.15
N ASP A 67 -3.26 26.92 1.97
CA ASP A 67 -4.71 26.91 1.83
C ASP A 67 -5.31 25.53 2.14
N GLU A 68 -6.62 25.47 2.38
CA GLU A 68 -7.32 24.24 2.78
C GLU A 68 -7.20 23.11 1.74
N VAL A 69 -7.11 23.45 0.45
CA VAL A 69 -6.93 22.45 -0.62
C VAL A 69 -5.54 21.84 -0.53
N SER A 70 -4.51 22.67 -0.33
CA SER A 70 -3.13 22.27 -0.18
C SER A 70 -2.90 21.46 1.10
N LYS A 71 -3.53 21.83 2.22
CA LYS A 71 -3.53 21.01 3.45
C LYS A 71 -4.10 19.61 3.19
N SER A 72 -5.23 19.55 2.49
CA SER A 72 -5.97 18.30 2.25
C SER A 72 -5.18 17.23 1.50
N ILE A 73 -4.12 17.59 0.76
CA ILE A 73 -3.25 16.64 0.03
C ILE A 73 -2.75 15.51 0.93
N THR A 74 -2.45 15.78 2.21
CA THR A 74 -1.91 14.78 3.13
C THR A 74 -2.92 14.23 4.15
N HIS A 75 -4.20 14.61 4.05
CA HIS A 75 -5.23 14.17 5.00
C HIS A 75 -5.67 12.71 4.79
N ARG A 76 -5.57 12.18 3.56
CA ARG A 76 -6.11 10.86 3.20
C ARG A 76 -5.19 10.09 2.29
N LEU A 77 -4.90 8.83 2.66
CA LEU A 77 -4.25 7.88 1.78
C LEU A 77 -5.23 7.40 0.70
N TYR A 78 -4.78 7.37 -0.55
CA TYR A 78 -5.59 6.99 -1.73
C TYR A 78 -6.82 7.89 -1.87
N ASP A 79 -6.63 9.19 -2.05
CA ASP A 79 -7.76 10.09 -2.29
C ASP A 79 -8.47 9.74 -3.61
N PRO A 80 -9.83 9.74 -3.68
CA PRO A 80 -10.53 9.49 -4.93
C PRO A 80 -10.40 10.63 -5.95
N ASN A 81 -9.99 11.84 -5.53
CA ASN A 81 -9.78 12.96 -6.42
C ASN A 81 -8.43 12.84 -7.16
N GLU A 82 -8.48 12.77 -8.49
CA GLU A 82 -7.30 12.57 -9.34
C GLU A 82 -6.23 13.67 -9.17
N ALA A 83 -6.63 14.95 -9.14
CA ALA A 83 -5.69 16.06 -8.94
C ALA A 83 -4.98 15.96 -7.58
N THR A 84 -5.71 15.57 -6.53
CA THR A 84 -5.15 15.33 -5.20
C THR A 84 -4.17 14.15 -5.21
N ARG A 85 -4.48 13.05 -5.92
CA ARG A 85 -3.57 11.91 -6.10
C ARG A 85 -2.29 12.27 -6.84
N ILE A 86 -2.38 13.10 -7.88
CA ILE A 86 -1.21 13.62 -8.60
C ILE A 86 -0.39 14.51 -7.67
N ALA A 87 -1.03 15.41 -6.91
CA ALA A 87 -0.37 16.25 -5.93
C ALA A 87 0.36 15.43 -4.85
N GLN A 88 -0.27 14.37 -4.31
CA GLN A 88 0.36 13.43 -3.38
C GLN A 88 1.63 12.80 -3.98
N SER A 89 1.57 12.39 -5.25
CA SER A 89 2.70 11.81 -5.96
C SER A 89 3.84 12.82 -6.14
N ILE A 90 3.51 14.10 -6.40
CA ILE A 90 4.48 15.20 -6.49
C ILE A 90 5.15 15.43 -5.12
N ILE A 91 4.37 15.53 -4.05
CA ILE A 91 4.93 15.70 -2.69
C ILE A 91 5.82 14.52 -2.33
N LEU A 92 5.40 13.28 -2.63
CA LEU A 92 6.19 12.09 -2.35
C LEU A 92 7.50 12.04 -3.16
N GLY A 93 7.43 12.27 -4.47
CA GLY A 93 8.57 12.15 -5.38
C GLY A 93 9.49 13.38 -5.36
N ILE A 94 8.99 14.54 -5.77
CA ILE A 94 9.75 15.79 -5.80
C ILE A 94 10.05 16.24 -4.36
N GLY A 95 9.05 16.27 -3.48
CA GLY A 95 9.25 16.69 -2.10
C GLY A 95 10.21 15.76 -1.33
N GLY A 96 10.16 14.46 -1.59
CA GLY A 96 11.14 13.50 -1.06
C GLY A 96 12.56 13.80 -1.53
N GLY A 97 12.76 14.09 -2.83
CA GLY A 97 14.07 14.50 -3.36
C GLY A 97 14.58 15.81 -2.77
N MET A 98 13.71 16.82 -2.62
CA MET A 98 14.05 18.11 -2.01
C MET A 98 14.42 17.98 -0.53
N LEU A 99 13.73 17.12 0.23
CA LEU A 99 14.08 16.86 1.62
C LEU A 99 15.47 16.25 1.75
N LEU A 100 15.83 15.28 0.89
CA LEU A 100 17.16 14.67 0.91
C LEU A 100 18.26 15.70 0.66
N ASP A 101 18.05 16.61 -0.29
CA ASP A 101 18.98 17.72 -0.54
C ASP A 101 19.06 18.68 0.66
N ALA A 102 17.93 19.00 1.30
CA ALA A 102 17.90 19.84 2.51
C ALA A 102 18.64 19.19 3.70
N LEU A 103 18.62 17.87 3.78
CA LEU A 103 19.37 17.07 4.76
C LEU A 103 20.83 16.84 4.36
N ASN A 104 21.27 17.32 3.18
CA ASN A 104 22.57 17.03 2.59
C ASN A 104 22.88 15.53 2.47
N ILE A 105 21.85 14.73 2.21
CA ILE A 105 21.96 13.30 1.96
C ILE A 105 22.09 13.10 0.45
N ASN A 106 23.15 12.40 0.04
CA ASN A 106 23.38 12.03 -1.36
C ASN A 106 23.31 10.50 -1.49
N PRO A 107 22.12 9.93 -1.76
CA PRO A 107 21.96 8.49 -1.90
C PRO A 107 22.74 7.95 -3.11
N ASP A 108 23.38 6.80 -2.92
CA ASP A 108 23.88 6.01 -4.05
C ASP A 108 22.72 5.51 -4.90
N PHE A 109 21.62 5.10 -4.25
CA PHE A 109 20.44 4.56 -4.88
C PHE A 109 19.13 5.15 -4.32
N TYR A 110 18.17 5.33 -5.22
CA TYR A 110 16.78 5.65 -4.93
C TYR A 110 15.93 4.46 -5.34
N HIS A 111 15.23 3.86 -4.39
CA HIS A 111 14.36 2.72 -4.66
C HIS A 111 12.89 3.14 -4.61
N MET A 112 12.24 3.16 -5.77
CA MET A 112 10.80 3.41 -5.88
C MET A 112 10.00 2.12 -5.74
N ASN A 113 8.98 2.17 -4.90
CA ASN A 113 8.02 1.08 -4.71
C ASN A 113 6.69 1.47 -5.37
N GLU A 114 6.37 0.81 -6.48
CA GLU A 114 5.39 1.26 -7.47
C GLU A 114 5.62 2.67 -8.03
N GLY A 115 4.80 3.03 -9.02
CA GLY A 115 4.95 4.24 -9.82
C GLY A 115 4.62 5.55 -9.09
N HIS A 116 4.11 5.50 -7.86
CA HIS A 116 3.61 6.70 -7.15
C HIS A 116 4.68 7.78 -6.90
N ALA A 117 5.95 7.39 -6.81
CA ALA A 117 7.06 8.32 -6.58
C ALA A 117 7.76 8.77 -7.88
N VAL A 118 7.21 8.48 -9.06
CA VAL A 118 7.81 8.83 -10.37
C VAL A 118 8.21 10.30 -10.52
N PRO A 119 7.55 11.30 -9.90
CA PRO A 119 8.03 12.69 -9.93
C PRO A 119 9.48 12.87 -9.47
N LEU A 120 9.99 11.99 -8.61
CA LEU A 120 11.39 11.94 -8.21
C LEU A 120 12.33 11.85 -9.43
N ASN A 121 11.97 11.07 -10.45
CA ASN A 121 12.83 10.89 -11.62
C ASN A 121 13.04 12.19 -12.40
N PHE A 122 12.01 13.01 -12.51
CA PHE A 122 12.10 14.31 -13.19
C PHE A 122 12.85 15.33 -12.34
N TYR A 123 12.70 15.28 -11.01
CA TYR A 123 13.55 16.03 -10.08
C TYR A 123 15.03 15.70 -10.27
N LEU A 124 15.38 14.40 -10.26
CA LEU A 124 16.75 13.93 -10.47
C LEU A 124 17.25 14.29 -11.88
N TYR A 125 16.41 14.22 -12.91
CA TYR A 125 16.79 14.65 -14.25
C TYR A 125 17.09 16.14 -14.30
N SER A 126 16.34 16.98 -13.60
CA SER A 126 16.66 18.40 -13.51
C SER A 126 18.02 18.66 -12.84
N LYS A 127 18.41 17.83 -11.86
CA LYS A 127 19.71 17.91 -11.16
C LYS A 127 20.89 17.42 -12.01
N TYR A 128 20.74 16.27 -12.67
CA TYR A 128 21.86 15.61 -13.37
C TYR A 128 21.87 15.85 -14.90
N LYS A 129 20.74 16.21 -15.49
CA LYS A 129 20.55 16.46 -16.93
C LYS A 129 21.02 15.30 -17.84
N ASN A 130 21.05 14.08 -17.31
CA ASN A 130 21.52 12.89 -18.01
C ASN A 130 20.74 11.65 -17.55
N LEU A 131 20.04 11.00 -18.48
CA LEU A 131 19.24 9.79 -18.19
C LEU A 131 20.09 8.62 -17.72
N GLU A 132 21.28 8.41 -18.29
CA GLU A 132 22.17 7.30 -17.91
C GLU A 132 22.72 7.48 -16.50
N GLU A 133 22.93 8.72 -16.04
CA GLU A 133 23.28 8.99 -14.64
C GLU A 133 22.13 8.69 -13.68
N ILE A 134 20.88 8.91 -14.08
CA ILE A 134 19.71 8.56 -13.27
C ILE A 134 19.55 7.04 -13.19
N LYS A 135 19.70 6.33 -14.32
CA LYS A 135 19.62 4.87 -14.37
C LYS A 135 20.62 4.19 -13.43
N LYS A 136 21.81 4.77 -13.24
CA LYS A 136 22.79 4.27 -12.27
C LYS A 136 22.29 4.32 -10.81
N ARG A 137 21.30 5.16 -10.52
CA ARG A 137 20.83 5.47 -9.16
C ARG A 137 19.42 4.97 -8.88
N VAL A 138 18.56 4.83 -9.89
CA VAL A 138 17.16 4.51 -9.66
C VAL A 138 16.90 3.00 -9.83
N VAL A 139 16.26 2.43 -8.80
CA VAL A 139 15.76 1.05 -8.77
C VAL A 139 14.24 1.08 -8.60
N PHE A 140 13.54 0.16 -9.26
CA PHE A 140 12.08 0.13 -9.25
C PHE A 140 11.52 -1.25 -8.90
N THR A 141 10.50 -1.31 -8.05
CA THR A 141 9.71 -2.53 -7.83
C THR A 141 8.29 -2.32 -8.28
N THR A 142 7.78 -3.24 -9.11
CA THR A 142 6.35 -3.32 -9.46
C THR A 142 5.66 -4.45 -8.69
N HIS A 143 4.46 -4.19 -8.18
CA HIS A 143 3.65 -5.11 -7.39
C HIS A 143 2.34 -5.50 -8.08
N THR A 144 2.05 -4.89 -9.23
CA THR A 144 0.77 -4.99 -9.91
C THR A 144 0.90 -5.85 -11.19
N PRO A 145 0.30 -7.07 -11.21
CA PRO A 145 0.41 -8.00 -12.33
C PRO A 145 -0.65 -7.81 -13.43
N GLU A 146 -1.31 -6.65 -13.50
CA GLU A 146 -2.37 -6.38 -14.47
C GLU A 146 -2.32 -4.93 -14.98
N LEU A 147 -2.52 -4.72 -16.29
CA LEU A 147 -2.44 -3.38 -16.90
C LEU A 147 -3.44 -2.41 -16.26
N ALA A 148 -4.68 -2.86 -16.01
CA ALA A 148 -5.74 -2.05 -15.42
C ALA A 148 -5.45 -1.58 -13.98
N GLY A 149 -4.50 -2.20 -13.28
CA GLY A 149 -4.08 -1.80 -11.94
C GLY A 149 -2.92 -0.80 -11.94
N ASN A 150 -2.33 -0.50 -13.10
CA ASN A 150 -1.24 0.47 -13.21
C ASN A 150 -1.80 1.88 -13.43
N GLU A 151 -1.20 2.85 -12.75
CA GLU A 151 -1.67 4.24 -12.72
C GLU A 151 -1.34 4.95 -14.04
N GLU A 152 -2.39 5.42 -14.73
CA GLU A 152 -2.31 6.15 -15.99
C GLU A 152 -3.08 7.46 -15.91
N HIS A 153 -2.47 8.53 -16.40
CA HIS A 153 -3.04 9.87 -16.40
C HIS A 153 -2.93 10.53 -17.77
N ASP A 154 -3.74 11.57 -17.96
CA ASP A 154 -3.58 12.49 -19.07
C ASP A 154 -2.28 13.32 -18.90
N TYR A 155 -1.46 13.36 -19.94
CA TYR A 155 -0.17 14.06 -19.95
C TYR A 155 -0.35 15.56 -19.69
N LYS A 156 -1.39 16.17 -20.27
CA LYS A 156 -1.65 17.60 -20.11
C LYS A 156 -2.01 17.92 -18.67
N LEU A 157 -2.83 17.08 -18.03
CA LEU A 157 -3.14 17.22 -16.61
C LEU A 157 -1.87 17.14 -15.75
N LEU A 158 -0.99 16.16 -15.98
CA LEU A 158 0.27 16.05 -15.25
C LEU A 158 1.15 17.30 -15.41
N LYS A 159 1.24 17.82 -16.64
CA LYS A 159 1.96 19.04 -16.94
C LYS A 159 1.38 20.24 -16.18
N GLU A 160 0.07 20.43 -16.26
CA GLU A 160 -0.64 21.52 -15.55
C GLU A 160 -0.40 21.43 -14.04
N MET A 161 -0.34 20.22 -13.48
CA MET A 161 -0.08 19.98 -12.06
C MET A 161 1.39 20.15 -11.64
N SER A 162 2.31 20.49 -12.54
CA SER A 162 3.77 20.58 -12.28
C SER A 162 4.45 19.23 -11.98
N PHE A 163 3.90 18.13 -12.48
CA PHE A 163 4.41 16.77 -12.23
C PHE A 163 5.83 16.51 -12.77
N PHE A 164 6.18 17.15 -13.89
CA PHE A 164 7.47 16.99 -14.56
C PHE A 164 8.57 17.92 -14.02
N TYR A 165 8.31 18.58 -12.89
CA TYR A 165 9.21 19.57 -12.32
C TYR A 165 9.57 20.65 -13.37
N HIS A 166 10.83 21.06 -13.47
CA HIS A 166 11.29 22.10 -14.39
C HIS A 166 11.60 21.62 -15.82
N LEU A 167 11.22 20.41 -16.21
CA LEU A 167 11.46 19.90 -17.56
C LEU A 167 10.47 20.47 -18.57
N GLN A 168 10.96 20.68 -19.78
CA GLN A 168 10.14 21.10 -20.92
C GLN A 168 9.48 19.89 -21.59
N ASP A 169 8.35 20.12 -22.28
CA ASP A 169 7.59 19.05 -22.94
C ASP A 169 8.42 18.17 -23.86
N HIS A 170 9.30 18.79 -24.65
CA HIS A 170 10.14 18.06 -25.60
C HIS A 170 11.16 17.15 -24.88
N GLU A 171 11.67 17.57 -23.72
CA GLU A 171 12.56 16.75 -22.90
C GLU A 171 11.82 15.52 -22.38
N VAL A 172 10.64 15.71 -21.77
CA VAL A 172 9.84 14.63 -21.19
C VAL A 172 9.43 13.62 -22.27
N LYS A 173 8.89 14.10 -23.40
CA LYS A 173 8.47 13.23 -24.52
C LYS A 173 9.63 12.47 -25.13
N TYR A 174 10.79 13.11 -25.28
CA TYR A 174 12.00 12.48 -25.80
C TYR A 174 12.51 11.37 -24.86
N ILE A 175 12.65 11.67 -23.56
CA ILE A 175 13.14 10.70 -22.55
C ILE A 175 12.25 9.46 -22.50
N LEU A 176 10.93 9.67 -22.58
CA LEU A 176 9.96 8.58 -22.43
C LEU A 176 9.61 7.89 -23.75
N GLY A 177 9.95 8.47 -24.90
CA GLY A 177 9.45 7.99 -26.20
C GLY A 177 7.92 8.02 -26.25
N LEU A 178 7.32 9.09 -25.75
CA LEU A 178 5.88 9.22 -25.58
C LEU A 178 5.23 9.73 -26.86
N GLU A 179 4.45 8.88 -27.55
CA GLU A 179 3.81 9.20 -28.84
C GLU A 179 2.36 9.71 -28.72
N GLY A 180 1.72 9.56 -27.56
CA GLY A 180 0.34 10.00 -27.31
C GLY A 180 0.19 10.88 -26.07
N ASP A 181 -1.05 11.11 -25.63
CA ASP A 181 -1.35 11.97 -24.47
C ASP A 181 -1.57 11.18 -23.17
N LYS A 182 -1.33 9.87 -23.17
CA LYS A 182 -1.42 9.02 -21.98
C LYS A 182 -0.05 8.79 -21.37
N PHE A 183 0.05 9.00 -20.07
CA PHE A 183 1.25 8.80 -19.28
C PHE A 183 1.03 7.65 -18.31
N ASN A 184 1.83 6.60 -18.45
CA ASN A 184 1.82 5.44 -17.55
C ASN A 184 2.97 5.53 -16.55
N TYR A 185 2.65 5.52 -15.25
CA TYR A 185 3.65 5.69 -14.18
C TYR A 185 4.68 4.57 -14.18
N THR A 186 4.23 3.32 -14.31
CA THR A 186 5.11 2.14 -14.31
C THR A 186 6.08 2.17 -15.49
N LEU A 187 5.59 2.48 -16.69
CA LEU A 187 6.44 2.58 -17.87
C LEU A 187 7.47 3.71 -17.74
N ALA A 188 7.08 4.86 -17.20
CA ALA A 188 8.01 5.95 -16.91
C ALA A 188 9.06 5.52 -15.88
N ALA A 189 8.65 4.89 -14.77
CA ALA A 189 9.56 4.36 -13.76
C ALA A 189 10.58 3.38 -14.35
N LEU A 190 10.13 2.46 -15.20
CA LEU A 190 10.97 1.46 -15.86
C LEU A 190 12.02 2.07 -16.81
N LYS A 191 11.69 3.17 -17.50
CA LYS A 191 12.61 3.88 -18.40
C LYS A 191 13.69 4.68 -17.66
N PHE A 192 13.36 5.22 -16.49
CA PHE A 192 14.31 5.95 -15.64
C PHE A 192 15.19 5.04 -14.77
N SER A 193 14.72 3.83 -14.48
CA SER A 193 15.44 2.89 -13.61
C SER A 193 16.56 2.17 -14.37
N GLY A 194 17.66 1.85 -13.69
CA GLY A 194 18.68 0.94 -14.23
C GLY A 194 18.37 -0.52 -13.97
N LYS A 195 17.55 -0.81 -12.95
CA LYS A 195 17.10 -2.16 -12.61
C LYS A 195 15.70 -2.13 -12.04
N ALA A 196 14.91 -3.14 -12.37
CA ALA A 196 13.59 -3.33 -11.78
C ALA A 196 13.38 -4.76 -11.29
N ASN A 197 12.39 -4.96 -10.41
CA ASN A 197 11.98 -6.29 -9.98
C ASN A 197 10.46 -6.44 -9.83
N GLY A 198 9.98 -7.65 -10.13
CA GLY A 198 8.70 -8.15 -9.62
C GLY A 198 8.85 -8.78 -8.24
N VAL A 199 7.72 -9.09 -7.59
CA VAL A 199 7.67 -9.53 -6.19
C VAL A 199 7.56 -11.05 -5.95
N SER A 200 7.68 -11.82 -7.02
CA SER A 200 7.82 -13.28 -7.03
C SER A 200 8.32 -13.72 -8.41
N LYS A 201 8.73 -15.00 -8.56
CA LYS A 201 9.14 -15.54 -9.86
C LYS A 201 8.05 -15.36 -10.93
N LEU A 202 6.84 -15.84 -10.64
CA LEU A 202 5.70 -15.73 -11.55
C LEU A 202 5.33 -14.26 -11.82
N HIS A 203 5.37 -13.40 -10.81
CA HIS A 203 5.12 -11.97 -11.02
C HIS A 203 6.18 -11.32 -11.91
N GLY A 204 7.45 -11.72 -11.80
CA GLY A 204 8.50 -11.24 -12.70
C GLY A 204 8.30 -11.70 -14.15
N GLU A 205 7.80 -12.93 -14.36
CA GLU A 205 7.41 -13.42 -15.68
C GLU A 205 6.28 -12.57 -16.27
N VAL A 206 5.18 -12.40 -15.54
CA VAL A 206 4.04 -11.56 -15.96
C VAL A 206 4.47 -10.11 -16.24
N ALA A 207 5.32 -9.52 -15.39
CA ALA A 207 5.81 -8.16 -15.61
C ALA A 207 6.65 -8.04 -16.89
N ARG A 208 7.49 -9.03 -17.22
CA ARG A 208 8.24 -9.04 -18.49
C ARG A 208 7.32 -9.23 -19.69
N ASP A 209 6.27 -10.04 -19.57
CA ASP A 209 5.30 -10.21 -20.65
C ASP A 209 4.50 -8.91 -20.91
N MET A 210 4.16 -8.18 -19.84
CA MET A 210 3.44 -6.90 -19.93
C MET A 210 4.30 -5.77 -20.50
N TRP A 211 5.55 -5.64 -20.04
CA TRP A 211 6.37 -4.45 -20.28
C TRP A 211 7.56 -4.68 -21.22
N GLY A 212 7.96 -5.93 -21.45
CA GLY A 212 9.20 -6.29 -22.16
C GLY A 212 9.25 -5.88 -23.63
N SER A 213 8.10 -5.60 -24.25
CA SER A 213 8.02 -5.10 -25.62
C SER A 213 8.32 -3.60 -25.75
N TYR A 214 8.32 -2.84 -24.65
CA TYR A 214 8.58 -1.40 -24.67
C TYR A 214 10.08 -1.12 -24.77
N SER A 215 10.46 -0.21 -25.68
CA SER A 215 11.86 0.16 -25.85
C SER A 215 12.40 1.01 -24.69
N GLY A 216 13.68 0.82 -24.38
CA GLY A 216 14.41 1.65 -23.42
C GLY A 216 14.08 1.41 -21.94
N ILE A 217 13.32 0.36 -21.61
CA ILE A 217 13.14 -0.07 -20.21
C ILE A 217 14.34 -0.87 -19.70
N CYS A 218 14.55 -0.88 -18.39
CA CYS A 218 15.54 -1.74 -17.75
C CYS A 218 15.11 -3.22 -17.66
N GLU A 219 16.07 -4.08 -17.31
CA GLU A 219 15.82 -5.48 -16.99
C GLU A 219 14.90 -5.61 -15.75
N ILE A 220 13.89 -6.47 -15.86
CA ILE A 220 12.98 -6.83 -14.77
C ILE A 220 13.33 -8.21 -14.22
N ILE A 221 13.96 -8.23 -13.04
CA ILE A 221 14.28 -9.46 -12.30
C ILE A 221 13.13 -9.88 -11.36
N SER A 222 13.31 -10.96 -10.59
CA SER A 222 12.34 -11.41 -9.59
C SER A 222 12.98 -11.41 -8.21
N ILE A 223 12.36 -10.73 -7.25
CA ILE A 223 12.73 -10.78 -5.84
C ILE A 223 11.48 -11.17 -5.05
N THR A 224 11.47 -12.37 -4.49
CA THR A 224 10.30 -12.88 -3.75
C THR A 224 10.08 -12.08 -2.48
N ASN A 225 8.87 -11.55 -2.29
CA ASN A 225 8.50 -10.85 -1.06
C ASN A 225 8.74 -11.73 0.18
N ALA A 226 9.14 -11.08 1.27
CA ALA A 226 9.37 -11.70 2.56
C ALA A 226 8.59 -10.98 3.67
N GLN A 227 8.57 -11.59 4.84
CA GLN A 227 8.03 -11.01 6.06
C GLN A 227 9.13 -10.98 7.12
N ASN A 228 9.07 -10.00 8.02
CA ASN A 228 10.01 -9.94 9.13
C ASN A 228 9.73 -11.09 10.12
N HIS A 229 10.69 -12.00 10.25
CA HIS A 229 10.57 -13.16 11.13
C HIS A 229 10.32 -12.75 12.59
N ASN A 230 11.10 -11.81 13.11
CA ASN A 230 11.04 -11.40 14.52
C ASN A 230 9.69 -10.75 14.88
N TYR A 231 9.05 -10.08 13.92
CA TYR A 231 7.75 -9.47 14.13
C TYR A 231 6.59 -10.48 14.05
N TRP A 232 6.62 -11.39 13.06
CA TRP A 232 5.48 -12.28 12.78
C TRP A 232 5.55 -13.64 13.46
N GLN A 233 6.73 -14.06 13.93
CA GLN A 233 6.92 -15.33 14.59
C GLN A 233 6.47 -15.28 16.06
N ASP A 234 5.83 -16.35 16.51
CA ASP A 234 5.60 -16.59 17.94
C ASP A 234 6.78 -17.37 18.53
N ALA A 235 7.61 -16.72 19.35
CA ALA A 235 8.80 -17.34 19.95
C ALA A 235 8.45 -18.58 20.81
N VAL A 236 7.32 -18.54 21.51
CA VAL A 236 6.85 -19.67 22.33
C VAL A 236 6.50 -20.88 21.46
N LEU A 237 5.90 -20.68 20.28
CA LEU A 237 5.62 -21.76 19.34
C LEU A 237 6.90 -22.47 18.91
N GLU A 238 7.97 -21.73 18.62
CA GLU A 238 9.25 -22.33 18.25
C GLU A 238 9.84 -23.17 19.40
N GLU A 239 9.81 -22.67 20.63
CA GLU A 239 10.24 -23.40 21.83
C GLU A 239 9.42 -24.68 22.03
N LYS A 240 8.09 -24.60 21.86
CA LYS A 240 7.18 -25.75 21.99
C LYS A 240 7.39 -26.78 20.89
N ILE A 241 7.70 -26.35 19.67
CA ILE A 241 8.08 -27.24 18.57
C ILE A 241 9.34 -28.02 18.93
N LYS A 242 10.39 -27.32 19.41
CA LYS A 242 11.67 -27.93 19.78
C LYS A 242 11.54 -28.92 20.95
N SER A 243 10.74 -28.57 21.96
CA SER A 243 10.61 -29.37 23.19
C SER A 243 9.60 -30.52 23.11
N LYS A 244 8.50 -30.36 22.36
CA LYS A 244 7.35 -31.30 22.39
C LYS A 244 6.83 -31.69 21.01
N GLY A 245 7.47 -31.27 19.92
CA GLY A 245 7.04 -31.57 18.55
C GLY A 245 5.57 -31.23 18.30
N ALA A 246 4.81 -32.18 17.73
CA ALA A 246 3.41 -31.98 17.36
C ALA A 246 2.49 -31.63 18.54
N ALA A 247 2.72 -32.22 19.72
CA ALA A 247 1.93 -31.92 20.91
C ALA A 247 2.14 -30.47 21.39
N GLY A 248 3.38 -29.97 21.26
CA GLY A 248 3.73 -28.58 21.54
C GLY A 248 3.01 -27.60 20.60
N ILE A 249 2.95 -27.91 19.31
CA ILE A 249 2.22 -27.12 18.31
C ILE A 249 0.74 -27.05 18.67
N GLN A 250 0.12 -28.19 18.96
CA GLN A 250 -1.31 -28.25 19.31
C GLN A 250 -1.62 -27.43 20.56
N GLN A 251 -0.79 -27.56 21.60
CA GLN A 251 -0.93 -26.80 22.83
C GLN A 251 -0.85 -25.29 22.55
N ARG A 252 0.23 -24.82 21.91
CA ARG A 252 0.43 -23.40 21.64
C ARG A 252 -0.63 -22.83 20.70
N LYS A 253 -1.08 -23.60 19.71
CA LYS A 253 -2.16 -23.20 18.81
C LYS A 253 -3.45 -22.93 19.57
N LYS A 254 -3.82 -23.76 20.55
CA LYS A 254 -5.00 -23.53 21.40
C LYS A 254 -4.86 -22.28 22.26
N GLU A 255 -3.68 -22.03 22.83
CA GLU A 255 -3.40 -20.80 23.59
C GLU A 255 -3.55 -19.54 22.72
N MET A 256 -2.98 -19.53 21.52
CA MET A 256 -3.12 -18.42 20.57
C MET A 256 -4.57 -18.25 20.09
N LYS A 257 -5.31 -19.34 19.90
CA LYS A 257 -6.75 -19.29 19.58
C LYS A 257 -7.54 -18.60 20.70
N LYS A 258 -7.28 -18.91 21.98
CA LYS A 258 -7.95 -18.23 23.10
C LYS A 258 -7.73 -16.72 23.08
N GLN A 259 -6.51 -16.28 22.81
CA GLN A 259 -6.18 -14.85 22.71
C GLN A 259 -6.95 -14.19 21.55
N LEU A 260 -6.91 -14.81 20.36
CA LEU A 260 -7.67 -14.34 19.20
C LEU A 260 -9.17 -14.30 19.49
N PHE A 261 -9.72 -15.30 20.16
CA PHE A 261 -11.15 -15.42 20.40
C PHE A 261 -11.67 -14.45 21.45
N LYS A 262 -10.80 -14.01 22.38
CA LYS A 262 -11.10 -12.85 23.21
C LYS A 262 -11.33 -11.60 22.36
N GLU A 263 -10.49 -11.37 21.36
CA GLU A 263 -10.65 -10.23 20.45
C GLU A 263 -11.90 -10.36 19.56
N VAL A 264 -12.18 -11.56 19.05
CA VAL A 264 -13.43 -11.84 18.32
C VAL A 264 -14.65 -11.57 19.20
N ALA A 265 -14.65 -12.03 20.45
CA ALA A 265 -15.73 -11.78 21.39
C ALA A 265 -15.91 -10.28 21.67
N ASN A 266 -14.80 -9.54 21.90
CA ASN A 266 -14.83 -8.09 22.11
C ASN A 266 -15.43 -7.34 20.90
N GLN A 267 -15.07 -7.74 19.67
CA GLN A 267 -15.50 -7.04 18.45
C GLN A 267 -16.87 -7.48 17.90
N THR A 268 -17.35 -8.67 18.26
CA THR A 268 -18.53 -9.27 17.60
C THR A 268 -19.54 -9.88 18.56
N GLY A 269 -19.21 -10.03 19.84
CA GLY A 269 -20.02 -10.75 20.82
C GLY A 269 -20.04 -12.28 20.63
N LYS A 270 -19.30 -12.82 19.65
CA LYS A 270 -19.30 -14.27 19.37
C LYS A 270 -18.26 -15.01 20.21
N LEU A 271 -18.69 -16.10 20.85
CA LEU A 271 -17.83 -16.99 21.61
C LEU A 271 -17.38 -18.16 20.74
N PHE A 272 -16.07 -18.33 20.58
CA PHE A 272 -15.46 -19.39 19.79
C PHE A 272 -14.76 -20.40 20.72
N ASP A 273 -14.55 -21.62 20.23
CA ASP A 273 -13.98 -22.75 21.01
C ASP A 273 -12.61 -23.12 20.43
N GLU A 274 -11.57 -23.12 21.27
CA GLU A 274 -10.21 -23.44 20.85
C GLU A 274 -10.06 -24.87 20.28
N ASN A 275 -11.00 -25.78 20.54
CA ASN A 275 -11.00 -27.16 20.09
C ASN A 275 -11.67 -27.37 18.71
N ILE A 276 -12.40 -26.38 18.21
CA ILE A 276 -13.13 -26.46 16.93
C ILE A 276 -12.23 -26.02 15.76
N LEU A 277 -12.38 -26.61 14.56
CA LEU A 277 -11.65 -26.13 13.39
C LEU A 277 -12.06 -24.69 13.07
N THR A 278 -11.08 -23.79 12.99
CA THR A 278 -11.34 -22.36 12.71
C THR A 278 -10.68 -21.95 11.41
N ILE A 279 -11.48 -21.53 10.45
CA ILE A 279 -11.04 -20.99 9.17
C ILE A 279 -10.98 -19.47 9.29
N VAL A 280 -9.84 -18.87 8.94
CA VAL A 280 -9.65 -17.42 9.01
C VAL A 280 -9.34 -16.89 7.63
N TRP A 281 -10.17 -15.96 7.15
CA TRP A 281 -9.89 -15.13 6.00
C TRP A 281 -9.53 -13.73 6.51
N ALA A 282 -8.26 -13.32 6.38
CA ALA A 282 -7.75 -12.06 6.95
C ALA A 282 -6.97 -11.24 5.90
N ARG A 283 -7.67 -10.50 5.03
CA ARG A 283 -7.09 -9.69 3.95
C ARG A 283 -7.92 -8.44 3.69
N ARG A 284 -7.40 -7.44 2.96
CA ARG A 284 -8.24 -6.34 2.43
C ARG A 284 -9.36 -6.92 1.56
N PHE A 285 -10.55 -6.34 1.63
CA PHE A 285 -11.64 -6.72 0.74
C PHE A 285 -11.42 -6.10 -0.64
N ALA A 286 -11.44 -6.95 -1.67
CA ALA A 286 -11.36 -6.58 -3.07
C ALA A 286 -11.97 -7.74 -3.88
N ALA A 287 -12.66 -7.44 -4.98
CA ALA A 287 -13.41 -8.44 -5.75
C ALA A 287 -12.58 -9.67 -6.14
N TYR A 288 -11.36 -9.47 -6.65
CA TYR A 288 -10.46 -10.54 -7.07
C TYR A 288 -9.98 -11.45 -5.92
N LYS A 289 -10.07 -11.00 -4.66
CA LYS A 289 -9.69 -11.79 -3.47
C LYS A 289 -10.79 -12.74 -2.99
N ARG A 290 -12.02 -12.62 -3.51
CA ARG A 290 -13.14 -13.56 -3.33
C ARG A 290 -13.38 -13.92 -1.87
N ALA A 291 -13.63 -12.92 -1.02
CA ALA A 291 -13.88 -13.13 0.42
C ALA A 291 -15.11 -14.00 0.70
N ASP A 292 -16.07 -13.98 -0.22
CA ASP A 292 -17.33 -14.70 -0.24
C ASP A 292 -17.23 -16.10 -0.87
N LEU A 293 -16.05 -16.55 -1.31
CA LEU A 293 -15.88 -17.85 -1.99
C LEU A 293 -16.39 -19.03 -1.16
N LEU A 294 -16.22 -18.99 0.17
CA LEU A 294 -16.74 -20.03 1.09
C LEU A 294 -18.27 -20.13 1.06
N MET A 295 -18.96 -19.06 0.66
CA MET A 295 -20.42 -18.95 0.63
C MET A 295 -20.98 -19.04 -0.79
N TYR A 296 -20.13 -19.31 -1.79
CA TYR A 296 -20.53 -19.43 -3.20
C TYR A 296 -21.62 -20.51 -3.38
N ASP A 297 -21.40 -21.68 -2.78
CA ASP A 297 -22.43 -22.72 -2.63
C ASP A 297 -23.04 -22.61 -1.22
N TRP A 298 -24.18 -21.92 -1.15
CA TRP A 298 -24.81 -21.60 0.12
C TRP A 298 -25.33 -22.83 0.86
N GLU A 299 -25.90 -23.81 0.15
CA GLU A 299 -26.37 -25.05 0.78
C GLU A 299 -25.23 -25.85 1.39
N ARG A 300 -24.12 -25.95 0.66
CA ARG A 300 -22.91 -26.60 1.16
C ARG A 300 -22.33 -25.85 2.36
N PHE A 301 -22.33 -24.53 2.33
CA PHE A 301 -21.92 -23.71 3.47
C PHE A 301 -22.78 -23.98 4.71
N LEU A 302 -24.11 -24.01 4.57
CA LEU A 302 -25.02 -24.32 5.69
C LEU A 302 -24.80 -25.74 6.23
N LYS A 303 -24.63 -26.74 5.36
CA LYS A 303 -24.31 -28.12 5.77
C LYS A 303 -22.99 -28.20 6.55
N LEU A 304 -21.99 -27.39 6.17
CA LEU A 304 -20.72 -27.31 6.89
C LEU A 304 -20.89 -26.66 8.27
N MET A 305 -21.59 -25.53 8.33
CA MET A 305 -21.76 -24.76 9.57
C MET A 305 -22.69 -25.44 10.59
N SER A 306 -23.62 -26.28 10.15
CA SER A 306 -24.57 -27.00 11.03
C SER A 306 -24.09 -28.40 11.47
N ASN A 307 -22.89 -28.82 11.05
CA ASN A 307 -22.39 -30.15 11.39
C ASN A 307 -21.92 -30.23 12.85
N THR A 308 -22.73 -30.85 13.71
CA THR A 308 -22.41 -31.01 15.15
C THR A 308 -21.37 -32.09 15.44
N LYS A 309 -21.14 -33.04 14.52
CA LYS A 309 -20.12 -34.08 14.67
C LYS A 309 -18.72 -33.58 14.32
N MET A 310 -18.63 -32.69 13.33
CA MET A 310 -17.39 -32.08 12.84
C MET A 310 -17.59 -30.56 12.73
N PRO A 311 -17.68 -29.85 13.87
CA PRO A 311 -17.99 -28.43 13.88
C PRO A 311 -16.88 -27.61 13.22
N VAL A 312 -17.27 -26.51 12.58
CA VAL A 312 -16.39 -25.53 11.95
C VAL A 312 -16.80 -24.11 12.35
N GLN A 313 -15.81 -23.26 12.53
CA GLN A 313 -15.95 -21.83 12.80
C GLN A 313 -15.25 -21.02 11.71
N VAL A 314 -15.79 -19.86 11.35
CA VAL A 314 -15.21 -19.00 10.32
C VAL A 314 -15.06 -17.56 10.83
N ILE A 315 -13.90 -16.97 10.59
CA ILE A 315 -13.58 -15.57 10.86
C ILE A 315 -13.25 -14.88 9.55
N TRP A 316 -13.97 -13.80 9.25
CA TRP A 316 -13.58 -12.83 8.23
C TRP A 316 -13.04 -11.58 8.92
N ALA A 317 -11.84 -11.15 8.51
CA ALA A 317 -11.18 -9.95 9.01
C ALA A 317 -10.62 -9.15 7.83
N GLY A 318 -10.86 -7.84 7.81
CA GLY A 318 -10.42 -6.98 6.73
C GLY A 318 -11.29 -5.75 6.56
N LYS A 319 -10.73 -4.76 5.86
CA LYS A 319 -11.40 -3.51 5.53
C LYS A 319 -11.57 -3.42 4.01
N PRO A 320 -12.78 -3.16 3.49
CA PRO A 320 -12.96 -2.73 2.11
C PRO A 320 -12.55 -1.26 1.96
N TYR A 321 -11.98 -0.91 0.80
CA TYR A 321 -11.73 0.48 0.46
C TYR A 321 -13.08 1.23 0.39
N PRO A 322 -13.24 2.41 1.04
CA PRO A 322 -14.56 3.03 1.21
C PRO A 322 -15.26 3.35 -0.10
N GLU A 323 -14.50 3.66 -1.14
CA GLU A 323 -14.97 4.03 -2.47
C GLU A 323 -15.09 2.80 -3.41
N ASP A 324 -14.65 1.61 -2.98
CA ASP A 324 -14.87 0.34 -3.69
C ASP A 324 -16.24 -0.25 -3.33
N THR A 325 -17.27 0.18 -4.06
CA THR A 325 -18.66 -0.28 -3.86
C THR A 325 -18.81 -1.80 -3.92
N LYS A 326 -18.08 -2.48 -4.80
CA LYS A 326 -18.15 -3.94 -4.93
C LYS A 326 -17.55 -4.64 -3.70
N ALA A 327 -16.41 -4.17 -3.21
CA ALA A 327 -15.83 -4.70 -1.99
C ALA A 327 -16.73 -4.47 -0.77
N ASN A 328 -17.38 -3.31 -0.70
CA ASN A 328 -18.36 -2.98 0.34
C ASN A 328 -19.59 -3.90 0.30
N GLU A 329 -20.13 -4.16 -0.90
CA GLU A 329 -21.25 -5.10 -1.09
C GLU A 329 -20.89 -6.51 -0.65
N ILE A 330 -19.70 -7.02 -1.03
CA ILE A 330 -19.22 -8.34 -0.59
C ILE A 330 -19.15 -8.41 0.94
N PHE A 331 -18.55 -7.39 1.58
CA PHE A 331 -18.46 -7.32 3.04
C PHE A 331 -19.86 -7.34 3.70
N ASN A 332 -20.76 -6.46 3.24
CA ASN A 332 -22.10 -6.33 3.82
C ASN A 332 -22.97 -7.57 3.57
N ASN A 333 -22.80 -8.24 2.43
CA ASN A 333 -23.49 -9.50 2.12
C ASN A 333 -23.05 -10.63 3.06
N ILE A 334 -21.74 -10.74 3.35
CA ILE A 334 -21.22 -11.71 4.34
C ILE A 334 -21.85 -11.45 5.71
N ILE A 335 -21.87 -10.20 6.18
CA ILE A 335 -22.50 -9.85 7.46
C ILE A 335 -24.00 -10.21 7.46
N THR A 336 -24.73 -9.83 6.41
CA THR A 336 -26.18 -10.05 6.32
C THR A 336 -26.53 -11.54 6.32
N LYS A 337 -25.87 -12.33 5.48
CA LYS A 337 -26.12 -13.78 5.39
C LYS A 337 -25.70 -14.53 6.66
N THR A 338 -24.61 -14.11 7.30
CA THR A 338 -24.12 -14.79 8.52
C THR A 338 -24.90 -14.41 9.78
N LYS A 339 -25.60 -13.27 9.81
CA LYS A 339 -26.51 -12.92 10.90
C LYS A 339 -27.72 -13.86 10.98
N ALA A 340 -28.24 -14.29 9.83
CA ALA A 340 -29.44 -15.14 9.76
C ALA A 340 -29.24 -16.56 10.32
N ILE A 341 -28.00 -16.97 10.56
CA ILE A 341 -27.62 -18.31 11.00
C ILE A 341 -26.86 -18.31 12.33
N ALA A 342 -26.65 -17.13 12.92
CA ALA A 342 -25.84 -16.92 14.12
C ALA A 342 -26.63 -17.15 15.41
#